data_AF-A0A4R4UHI1-F1
#
_entry.id   AF-A0A4R4UHI1-F1
#
_cell.length_a   1.000
_cell.length_b   1.000
_cell.length_c   1.000
_cell.angle_alpha   90.00
_cell.angle_beta   90.00
_cell.angle_gamma   90.00
#
_symmetry.space_group_name_H-M   'P 1'
#
loop_
_entity.id
_entity.type
_entity.pdbx_description
1 polymer ?
#
loop_
_entity_poly.entity_id
_entity_poly.type
_entity_poly.pdbx_seq_one_letter_code
_entity_poly.pdbx_strand_id
1 'polypeptide(L)'
;MSMAETDRPPTSAKRRRPASPMTALRLLARRVHFLAGIVVAPFVLVLCVTGLIYVFSPQIHDNLYHRQLYANAPISTPRPVSEQVQAALTAHPEGTVRDVITPPEPGRTTRVVLSVPDLTGPEEGRTVFVDPYTNFINGELTTVGHRLPANMWLRELHSNLRLGEPGRVYAELAASWLPVITIGGLVVWLAQPRRRNRPSWRELLLPVGARGVREPWWRLRAWHGPLGVWLALGVLALSVSGLAMSEHAGGRDDQRTDPASRGAPSVAALPATGSPPGPPLPGALPVPPPPSQVLPAAPPDAAPHRTTEPVLPGGNSAPGAWEPSVPEEGSSAPEAPPSDPGTAPPHEQPAPPEPEPSSVPPPKPAPEPTPPPSEPLLPLIPGLPLPDLSDLLPGILPETSGLPLPLGPSPDPAQTTPSAATGTRTQAVAGDIGVDRAVEIAAVQGLRGELIVRPPHLSGRYTVVEHSPGLPLQRDSLVIEAATGRVVEKVGWEDYSFGAKFLAVAVEFHTGTLFGLANQVVLAVLAVGLFVLVALGYRMWWVHNPYRGRWASLPPPVWRQLSWSWLVLVLLAVLVLTWVLPVLGASLVLFVLVDGAINTVRLRRATAMGGE
;
A
#
# COMPACT_ATOMS: atom_id res chain seq x y z
N MET A 1 59.76 35.98 -60.69
CA MET A 1 60.07 35.81 -59.26
C MET A 1 58.93 36.38 -58.46
N SER A 2 58.57 35.78 -57.33
CA SER A 2 57.56 36.30 -56.40
C SER A 2 58.06 36.11 -54.96
N MET A 3 58.12 37.21 -54.22
CA MET A 3 58.44 37.33 -52.79
C MET A 3 57.84 38.65 -52.31
N ALA A 4 57.35 38.82 -51.09
CA ALA A 4 56.87 37.86 -50.10
C ALA A 4 56.06 38.71 -49.08
N GLU A 5 54.74 38.74 -49.22
CA GLU A 5 53.86 39.66 -48.46
C GLU A 5 53.28 38.96 -47.20
N THR A 6 53.02 39.75 -46.17
CA THR A 6 52.43 39.37 -44.87
C THR A 6 53.16 38.29 -44.05
N ASP A 7 54.10 38.75 -43.23
CA ASP A 7 54.15 38.26 -41.85
C ASP A 7 52.80 38.55 -41.17
N ARG A 8 52.21 37.55 -40.50
CA ARG A 8 50.97 37.67 -39.74
C ARG A 8 51.18 37.11 -38.33
N PRO A 9 51.02 37.94 -37.28
CA PRO A 9 51.16 37.44 -35.92
C PRO A 9 50.09 36.38 -35.63
N PRO A 10 50.42 35.33 -34.84
CA PRO A 10 49.49 34.25 -34.54
C PRO A 10 48.21 34.80 -33.89
N THR A 11 47.05 34.39 -34.41
CA THR A 11 45.76 34.92 -33.96
C THR A 11 45.55 34.60 -32.48
N SER A 12 45.40 35.64 -31.65
CA SER A 12 45.30 35.45 -30.20
C SER A 12 44.13 34.53 -29.85
N ALA A 13 44.45 33.34 -29.34
CA ALA A 13 43.46 32.33 -29.00
C ALA A 13 42.53 32.88 -27.92
N LYS A 14 41.31 33.28 -28.31
CA LYS A 14 40.33 33.96 -27.43
C LYS A 14 40.13 33.16 -26.14
N ARG A 15 40.79 33.60 -25.06
CA ARG A 15 40.63 33.06 -23.70
C ARG A 15 39.13 33.05 -23.38
N ARG A 16 38.54 31.84 -23.34
CA ARG A 16 37.11 31.69 -23.07
C ARG A 16 36.83 32.28 -21.69
N ARG A 17 36.02 33.34 -21.64
CA ARG A 17 35.56 33.92 -20.36
C ARG A 17 34.91 32.81 -19.53
N PRO A 18 35.14 32.75 -18.21
CA PRO A 18 34.47 31.79 -17.35
C PRO A 18 32.95 31.98 -17.46
N ALA A 19 32.19 30.88 -17.37
CA ALA A 19 30.74 30.95 -17.38
C ALA A 19 30.24 31.63 -16.11
N SER A 20 29.14 32.38 -16.18
CA SER A 20 28.52 32.91 -14.96
C SER A 20 28.03 31.77 -14.07
N PRO A 21 28.09 31.88 -12.71
CA PRO A 21 27.68 30.80 -11.81
C PRO A 21 26.28 30.27 -12.09
N MET A 22 25.32 31.15 -12.40
CA MET A 22 23.95 30.77 -12.78
C MET A 22 23.88 29.98 -14.10
N THR A 23 24.81 30.22 -15.05
CA THR A 23 24.92 29.42 -16.28
C THR A 23 25.46 28.02 -15.97
N ALA A 24 26.49 27.92 -15.12
CA ALA A 24 27.06 26.64 -14.69
C ALA A 24 26.03 25.80 -13.91
N LEU A 25 25.34 26.42 -12.94
CA LEU A 25 24.25 25.80 -12.16
C LEU A 25 23.14 25.27 -13.07
N ARG A 26 22.65 26.06 -14.03
CA ARG A 26 21.61 25.62 -14.96
C ARG A 26 22.06 24.47 -15.86
N LEU A 27 23.32 24.46 -16.29
CA LEU A 27 23.88 23.37 -17.10
C LEU A 27 24.01 22.06 -16.30
N LEU A 28 24.39 22.16 -15.03
CA LEU A 28 24.40 21.03 -14.09
C LEU A 28 22.98 20.52 -13.83
N ALA A 29 22.07 21.40 -13.41
CA ALA A 29 20.66 21.06 -13.13
C ALA A 29 19.98 20.40 -14.33
N ARG A 30 20.16 20.93 -15.55
CA ARG A 30 19.65 20.31 -16.80
C ARG A 30 20.14 18.89 -17.00
N ARG A 31 21.39 18.61 -16.61
CA ARG A 31 22.02 17.31 -16.82
C ARG A 31 21.64 16.30 -15.75
N VAL A 32 21.57 16.72 -14.49
CA VAL A 32 21.07 15.90 -13.37
C VAL A 32 19.61 15.53 -13.60
N HIS A 33 18.74 16.53 -13.81
CA HIS A 33 17.31 16.32 -14.10
C HIS A 33 17.09 15.38 -15.30
N PHE A 34 17.88 15.49 -16.36
CA PHE A 34 17.77 14.59 -17.53
C PHE A 34 18.26 13.17 -17.24
N LEU A 35 19.46 13.01 -16.65
CA LEU A 35 20.09 11.69 -16.51
C LEU A 35 19.48 10.88 -15.36
N ALA A 36 19.27 11.50 -14.19
CA ALA A 36 18.48 10.88 -13.13
C ALA A 36 17.03 10.68 -13.58
N GLY A 37 16.46 11.63 -14.33
CA GLY A 37 15.12 11.50 -14.92
C GLY A 37 14.94 10.26 -15.81
N ILE A 38 15.93 9.90 -16.65
CA ILE A 38 15.85 8.68 -17.47
C ILE A 38 15.90 7.40 -16.62
N VAL A 39 16.71 7.38 -15.56
CA VAL A 39 16.81 6.21 -14.66
C VAL A 39 15.57 6.06 -13.79
N VAL A 40 15.00 7.17 -13.30
CA VAL A 40 13.90 7.20 -12.33
C VAL A 40 12.51 7.14 -12.99
N ALA A 41 12.37 7.66 -14.22
CA ALA A 41 11.06 7.74 -14.90
C ALA A 41 10.34 6.40 -15.07
N PRO A 42 10.97 5.26 -15.44
CA PRO A 42 10.27 3.99 -15.58
C PRO A 42 9.63 3.53 -14.27
N PHE A 43 10.35 3.66 -13.15
CA PHE A 43 9.82 3.32 -11.82
C PHE A 43 8.70 4.27 -11.40
N VAL A 44 8.88 5.59 -11.59
CA VAL A 44 7.86 6.60 -11.21
C VAL A 44 6.58 6.46 -12.03
N LEU A 45 6.64 6.04 -13.30
CA LEU A 45 5.43 5.75 -14.07
C LEU A 45 4.61 4.59 -13.46
N VAL A 46 5.28 3.54 -12.97
CA VAL A 46 4.60 2.44 -12.27
C VAL A 46 4.11 2.87 -10.89
N LEU A 47 4.89 3.67 -10.14
CA LEU A 47 4.44 4.27 -8.86
C LEU A 47 3.18 5.11 -9.04
N CYS A 48 3.08 5.93 -10.09
CA CYS A 48 1.89 6.75 -10.32
C CYS A 48 0.64 5.90 -10.59
N VAL A 49 0.76 4.82 -11.37
CA VAL A 49 -0.38 3.92 -11.65
C VAL A 49 -0.76 3.12 -10.41
N THR A 50 0.20 2.50 -9.74
CA THR A 50 -0.05 1.68 -8.54
C THR A 50 -0.52 2.51 -7.35
N GLY A 51 0.04 3.71 -7.15
CA GLY A 51 -0.36 4.66 -6.11
C GLY A 51 -1.76 5.23 -6.35
N LEU A 52 -2.13 5.49 -7.60
CA LEU A 52 -3.50 5.90 -7.97
C LEU A 52 -4.54 4.81 -7.65
N ILE A 53 -4.17 3.53 -7.69
CA ILE A 53 -5.04 2.43 -7.23
C ILE A 53 -4.99 2.33 -5.69
N TYR A 54 -3.78 2.40 -5.09
CA TYR A 54 -3.57 2.20 -3.66
C TYR A 54 -4.22 3.29 -2.79
N VAL A 55 -4.33 4.52 -3.29
CA VAL A 55 -4.99 5.61 -2.55
C VAL A 55 -6.49 5.39 -2.37
N PHE A 56 -7.14 4.67 -3.29
CA PHE A 56 -8.55 4.24 -3.20
C PHE A 56 -8.69 2.81 -2.64
N SER A 57 -7.62 2.26 -2.04
CA SER A 57 -7.66 0.92 -1.48
C SER A 57 -8.71 0.69 -0.39
N PRO A 58 -9.14 1.67 0.45
CA PRO A 58 -10.27 1.46 1.35
C PRO A 58 -11.55 1.09 0.58
N GLN A 59 -11.93 1.90 -0.42
CA GLN A 59 -13.14 1.67 -1.22
C GLN A 59 -13.05 0.39 -2.07
N ILE A 60 -11.86 0.07 -2.60
CA ILE A 60 -11.64 -1.17 -3.37
C ILE A 60 -11.84 -2.40 -2.46
N HIS A 61 -11.33 -2.38 -1.23
CA HIS A 61 -11.42 -3.52 -0.32
C HIS A 61 -12.79 -3.66 0.35
N ASP A 62 -13.45 -2.57 0.74
CA ASP A 62 -14.81 -2.61 1.30
C ASP A 62 -15.84 -3.16 0.30
N ASN A 63 -15.58 -3.03 -1.01
CA ASN A 63 -16.36 -3.69 -2.07
C ASN A 63 -15.87 -5.12 -2.37
N LEU A 64 -14.55 -5.33 -2.56
CA LEU A 64 -13.98 -6.63 -2.94
C LEU A 64 -14.17 -7.72 -1.88
N TYR A 65 -14.10 -7.34 -0.60
CA TYR A 65 -14.25 -8.21 0.56
C TYR A 65 -15.53 -7.89 1.35
N HIS A 66 -16.55 -7.34 0.69
CA HIS A 66 -17.79 -6.89 1.34
C HIS A 66 -18.42 -7.96 2.23
N ARG A 67 -18.49 -9.21 1.73
CA ARG A 67 -19.04 -10.35 2.48
C ARG A 67 -18.28 -10.62 3.78
N GLN A 68 -16.95 -10.52 3.75
CA GLN A 68 -16.10 -10.74 4.91
C GLN A 68 -16.10 -9.56 5.88
N LEU A 69 -16.20 -8.32 5.39
CA LEU A 69 -15.99 -7.12 6.20
C LEU A 69 -17.25 -6.56 6.88
N TYR A 70 -18.44 -6.87 6.38
CA TYR A 70 -19.72 -6.37 6.87
C TYR A 70 -20.56 -7.48 7.50
N ALA A 71 -21.24 -7.15 8.60
CA ALA A 71 -22.14 -8.04 9.32
C ALA A 71 -23.52 -8.09 8.65
N ASN A 72 -24.21 -9.23 8.74
CA ASN A 72 -25.44 -9.48 8.00
C ASN A 72 -26.71 -8.93 8.69
N ALA A 73 -26.66 -8.72 10.01
CA ALA A 73 -27.85 -8.34 10.81
C ALA A 73 -27.50 -7.42 12.01
N PRO A 74 -27.14 -6.14 11.79
CA PRO A 74 -26.72 -5.20 12.85
C PRO A 74 -27.86 -4.66 13.73
N ILE A 75 -28.94 -5.43 13.91
CA ILE A 75 -30.20 -5.01 14.55
C ILE A 75 -30.23 -5.40 16.05
N SER A 76 -29.40 -6.34 16.49
CA SER A 76 -29.27 -6.75 17.89
C SER A 76 -28.07 -6.08 18.59
N THR A 77 -27.95 -6.29 19.90
CA THR A 77 -26.71 -5.98 20.63
C THR A 77 -25.58 -6.94 20.22
N PRO A 78 -24.35 -6.45 19.99
CA PRO A 78 -23.18 -7.30 19.83
C PRO A 78 -23.01 -8.29 20.99
N ARG A 79 -22.56 -9.49 20.67
CA ARG A 79 -22.18 -10.54 21.62
C ARG A 79 -20.81 -10.25 22.23
N PRO A 80 -20.44 -10.88 23.36
CA PRO A 80 -19.08 -10.82 23.89
C PRO A 80 -18.02 -11.13 22.82
N VAL A 81 -16.91 -10.40 22.86
CA VAL A 81 -15.73 -10.65 22.01
C VAL A 81 -15.14 -12.03 22.34
N SER A 82 -15.25 -12.51 23.58
CA SER A 82 -14.89 -13.88 23.95
C SER A 82 -15.69 -14.94 23.20
N GLU A 83 -17.01 -14.80 23.03
CA GLU A 83 -17.82 -15.72 22.22
C GLU A 83 -17.34 -15.76 20.76
N GLN A 84 -17.05 -14.59 20.19
CA GLN A 84 -16.59 -14.44 18.81
C GLN A 84 -15.21 -15.07 18.61
N VAL A 85 -14.32 -14.93 19.59
CA VAL A 85 -13.02 -15.62 19.63
C VAL A 85 -13.18 -17.14 19.76
N GLN A 86 -14.11 -17.62 20.60
CA GLN A 86 -14.39 -19.05 20.71
C GLN A 86 -15.00 -19.62 19.41
N ALA A 87 -15.82 -18.86 18.68
CA ALA A 87 -16.33 -19.28 17.38
C ALA A 87 -15.19 -19.47 16.36
N ALA A 88 -14.25 -18.52 16.29
CA ALA A 88 -13.07 -18.63 15.43
C ALA A 88 -12.16 -19.82 15.80
N LEU A 89 -11.91 -20.04 17.11
CA LEU A 89 -11.14 -21.19 17.60
C LEU A 89 -11.88 -22.54 17.42
N THR A 90 -13.21 -22.53 17.36
CA THR A 90 -14.00 -23.75 17.07
C THR A 90 -13.89 -24.15 15.60
N ALA A 91 -13.77 -23.17 14.69
CA ALA A 91 -13.52 -23.42 13.27
C ALA A 91 -12.05 -23.79 12.98
N HIS A 92 -11.10 -23.28 13.78
CA HIS A 92 -9.66 -23.53 13.65
C HIS A 92 -9.04 -24.01 14.99
N PRO A 93 -9.29 -25.25 15.42
CA PRO A 93 -8.73 -25.80 16.67
C PRO A 93 -7.19 -25.93 16.67
N GLU A 94 -6.57 -25.89 15.48
CA GLU A 94 -5.13 -25.82 15.27
C GLU A 94 -4.52 -24.42 15.53
N GLY A 95 -5.38 -23.39 15.59
CA GLY A 95 -4.97 -21.99 15.69
C GLY A 95 -4.79 -21.48 17.12
N THR A 96 -3.90 -20.50 17.27
CA THR A 96 -3.76 -19.69 18.48
C THR A 96 -4.08 -18.23 18.17
N VAL A 97 -4.88 -17.58 19.02
CA VAL A 97 -5.27 -16.17 18.83
C VAL A 97 -4.03 -15.29 18.97
N ARG A 98 -3.72 -14.48 17.96
CA ARG A 98 -2.56 -13.58 17.91
C ARG A 98 -2.96 -12.12 18.12
N ASP A 99 -4.01 -11.67 17.44
CA ASP A 99 -4.69 -10.40 17.69
C ASP A 99 -6.21 -10.61 17.57
N VAL A 100 -7.00 -9.76 18.22
CA VAL A 100 -8.43 -9.60 17.98
C VAL A 100 -8.66 -8.13 17.64
N ILE A 101 -9.21 -7.84 16.46
CA ILE A 101 -9.50 -6.48 16.01
C ILE A 101 -11.00 -6.23 16.13
N THR A 102 -11.41 -5.30 17.00
CA THR A 102 -12.81 -4.95 17.19
C THR A 102 -13.25 -3.87 16.19
N PRO A 103 -14.44 -3.99 15.57
CA PRO A 103 -14.90 -3.01 14.59
C PRO A 103 -15.13 -1.62 15.23
N PRO A 104 -14.71 -0.53 14.58
CA PRO A 104 -14.95 0.84 15.07
C PRO A 104 -16.40 1.31 14.88
N GLU A 105 -17.15 0.66 13.99
CA GLU A 105 -18.51 1.04 13.59
C GLU A 105 -19.46 -0.16 13.66
N PRO A 106 -20.74 0.03 14.05
CA PRO A 106 -21.77 -1.00 13.95
C PRO A 106 -21.89 -1.56 12.52
N GLY A 107 -22.18 -2.85 12.40
CA GLY A 107 -22.34 -3.50 11.08
C GLY A 107 -21.05 -3.91 10.37
N ARG A 108 -19.87 -3.77 11.00
CA ARG A 108 -18.63 -4.41 10.52
C ARG A 108 -18.32 -5.68 11.35
N THR A 109 -17.58 -6.62 10.77
CA THR A 109 -17.17 -7.86 11.45
C THR A 109 -15.98 -7.67 12.40
N THR A 110 -15.96 -8.41 13.50
CA THR A 110 -14.75 -8.60 14.31
C THR A 110 -13.76 -9.49 13.57
N ARG A 111 -12.46 -9.18 13.66
CA ARG A 111 -11.41 -9.93 12.98
C ARG A 111 -10.55 -10.66 14.01
N VAL A 112 -10.68 -11.97 14.10
CA VAL A 112 -9.86 -12.82 14.97
C VAL A 112 -8.67 -13.32 14.14
N VAL A 113 -7.46 -12.87 14.48
CA VAL A 113 -6.25 -13.21 13.74
C VAL A 113 -5.58 -14.39 14.42
N LEU A 114 -5.53 -15.53 13.73
CA LEU A 114 -4.95 -16.76 14.24
C LEU A 114 -3.54 -17.01 13.67
N SER A 115 -2.59 -17.33 14.55
CA SER A 115 -1.36 -18.01 14.17
C SER A 115 -1.65 -19.51 14.10
N VAL A 116 -1.44 -20.10 12.92
CA VAL A 116 -1.79 -21.48 12.55
C VAL A 116 -0.56 -22.17 11.94
N PRO A 117 -0.39 -23.51 12.08
CA PRO A 117 0.90 -24.17 11.78
C PRO A 117 1.33 -24.16 10.31
N ASP A 118 0.39 -23.90 9.38
CA ASP A 118 0.63 -23.77 7.94
C ASP A 118 1.17 -22.40 7.52
N LEU A 119 1.00 -21.37 8.35
CA LEU A 119 1.42 -20.00 8.07
C LEU A 119 2.63 -19.62 8.94
N THR A 120 3.79 -19.51 8.31
CA THR A 120 5.09 -19.28 8.99
C THR A 120 5.76 -17.97 8.57
N GLY A 121 5.14 -17.17 7.71
CA GLY A 121 5.64 -15.86 7.31
C GLY A 121 5.66 -14.83 8.44
N PRO A 122 6.58 -13.84 8.40
CA PRO A 122 6.63 -12.77 9.39
C PRO A 122 5.35 -11.91 9.34
N GLU A 123 4.72 -11.71 10.50
CA GLU A 123 3.39 -11.10 10.67
C GLU A 123 2.24 -11.79 9.89
N GLU A 124 2.44 -12.99 9.35
CA GLU A 124 1.39 -13.76 8.69
C GLU A 124 0.39 -14.31 9.72
N GLY A 125 -0.86 -14.52 9.28
CA GLY A 125 -1.91 -15.08 10.11
C GLY A 125 -3.23 -15.22 9.36
N ARG A 126 -4.02 -16.21 9.76
CA ARG A 126 -5.36 -16.51 9.24
C ARG A 126 -6.35 -15.60 9.94
N THR A 127 -6.80 -14.54 9.28
CA THR A 127 -7.90 -13.71 9.80
C THR A 127 -9.22 -14.46 9.57
N VAL A 128 -9.90 -14.79 10.66
CA VAL A 128 -11.31 -15.21 10.66
C VAL A 128 -12.19 -13.98 10.85
N PHE A 129 -13.19 -13.80 10.00
CA PHE A 129 -14.14 -12.68 10.06
C PHE A 129 -15.43 -13.15 10.71
N VAL A 130 -15.73 -12.63 11.90
CA VAL A 130 -16.86 -13.04 12.73
C VAL A 130 -17.89 -11.93 12.78
N ASP A 131 -19.13 -12.27 12.43
CA ASP A 131 -20.30 -11.39 12.59
C ASP A 131 -20.60 -11.23 14.10
N PRO A 132 -20.47 -10.02 14.67
CA PRO A 132 -20.51 -9.83 16.12
C PRO A 132 -21.91 -9.96 16.73
N TYR A 133 -22.95 -10.08 15.90
CA TYR A 133 -24.35 -10.21 16.33
C TYR A 133 -24.78 -11.69 16.41
N THR A 134 -24.19 -12.53 15.56
CA THR A 134 -24.58 -13.94 15.37
C THR A 134 -23.50 -14.95 15.74
N ASN A 135 -22.23 -14.52 15.89
CA ASN A 135 -21.02 -15.37 15.88
C ASN A 135 -20.82 -16.17 14.58
N PHE A 136 -21.53 -15.86 13.49
CA PHE A 136 -21.34 -16.54 12.21
C PHE A 136 -19.99 -16.13 11.58
N ILE A 137 -19.34 -17.08 10.91
CA ILE A 137 -18.07 -16.81 10.21
C ILE A 137 -18.37 -16.38 8.78
N ASN A 138 -18.22 -15.08 8.52
CA ASN A 138 -18.43 -14.47 7.22
C ASN A 138 -17.32 -14.81 6.20
N GLY A 139 -16.21 -15.36 6.68
CA GLY A 139 -15.15 -15.97 5.88
C GLY A 139 -13.81 -15.96 6.60
N GLU A 140 -12.78 -16.39 5.88
CA GLU A 140 -11.39 -16.33 6.31
C GLU A 140 -10.49 -15.78 5.19
N LEU A 141 -9.37 -15.16 5.55
CA LEU A 141 -8.32 -14.73 4.63
C LEU A 141 -6.94 -14.84 5.29
N THR A 142 -5.93 -15.31 4.54
CA THR A 142 -4.51 -15.12 4.91
C THR A 142 -4.17 -13.63 4.87
N THR A 143 -3.53 -13.12 5.92
CA THR A 143 -3.25 -11.68 6.09
C THR A 143 -1.87 -11.46 6.67
N VAL A 144 -1.22 -10.35 6.30
CA VAL A 144 0.15 -10.00 6.76
C VAL A 144 0.16 -8.62 7.40
N GLY A 145 0.42 -8.58 8.72
CA GLY A 145 0.32 -7.35 9.51
C GLY A 145 -1.06 -6.70 9.37
N HIS A 146 -2.12 -7.50 9.58
CA HIS A 146 -3.55 -7.17 9.46
C HIS A 146 -4.05 -6.79 8.05
N ARG A 147 -3.17 -6.62 7.06
CA ARG A 147 -3.53 -6.24 5.69
C ARG A 147 -4.20 -7.39 4.95
N LEU A 148 -5.27 -7.05 4.23
CA LEU A 148 -6.01 -7.95 3.34
C LEU A 148 -5.14 -8.35 2.12
N PRO A 149 -5.36 -9.51 1.48
CA PRO A 149 -4.49 -10.02 0.42
C PRO A 149 -4.21 -9.02 -0.71
N ALA A 150 -5.25 -8.38 -1.25
CA ALA A 150 -5.11 -7.39 -2.31
C ALA A 150 -4.40 -6.10 -1.85
N ASN A 151 -4.56 -5.69 -0.59
CA ASN A 151 -3.82 -4.56 -0.02
C ASN A 151 -2.32 -4.88 0.05
N MET A 152 -1.97 -6.08 0.53
CA MET A 152 -0.57 -6.48 0.69
C MET A 152 0.12 -6.68 -0.68
N TRP A 153 -0.54 -7.35 -1.63
CA TRP A 153 -0.05 -7.50 -3.00
C TRP A 153 0.20 -6.15 -3.68
N LEU A 154 -0.74 -5.20 -3.55
CA LEU A 154 -0.60 -3.86 -4.13
C LEU A 154 0.47 -3.04 -3.39
N ARG A 155 0.63 -3.23 -2.07
CA ARG A 155 1.71 -2.61 -1.28
C ARG A 155 3.08 -3.11 -1.72
N GLU A 156 3.29 -4.40 -1.97
CA GLU A 156 4.54 -4.92 -2.55
C GLU A 156 4.79 -4.37 -3.95
N LEU A 157 3.76 -4.36 -4.81
CA LEU A 157 3.89 -3.84 -6.17
C LEU A 157 4.25 -2.34 -6.17
N HIS A 158 3.70 -1.55 -5.25
CA HIS A 158 4.03 -0.13 -5.11
C HIS A 158 5.41 0.10 -4.46
N SER A 159 5.73 -0.62 -3.36
CA SER A 159 6.96 -0.37 -2.58
C SER A 159 8.22 -1.07 -3.10
N ASN A 160 8.09 -2.14 -3.89
CA ASN A 160 9.23 -2.90 -4.41
C ASN A 160 8.97 -3.64 -5.74
N LEU A 161 7.89 -3.33 -6.49
CA LEU A 161 7.50 -4.02 -7.73
C LEU A 161 7.29 -5.54 -7.59
N ARG A 162 7.12 -6.06 -6.37
CA ARG A 162 7.19 -7.50 -6.02
C ARG A 162 8.55 -8.16 -6.34
N LEU A 163 9.61 -7.37 -6.47
CA LEU A 163 10.99 -7.85 -6.74
C LEU A 163 11.81 -8.07 -5.46
N GLY A 164 11.26 -7.85 -4.27
CA GLY A 164 12.01 -7.94 -3.00
C GLY A 164 13.08 -6.86 -2.89
N GLU A 165 14.27 -7.21 -2.39
CA GLU A 165 15.32 -6.23 -2.05
C GLU A 165 15.79 -5.35 -3.22
N PRO A 166 16.09 -5.88 -4.43
CA PRO A 166 16.46 -5.04 -5.58
C PRO A 166 15.35 -4.02 -5.92
N GLY A 167 14.09 -4.39 -5.75
CA GLY A 167 12.94 -3.52 -5.93
C GLY A 167 12.82 -2.44 -4.86
N ARG A 168 13.08 -2.79 -3.59
CA ARG A 168 13.10 -1.87 -2.44
C ARG A 168 14.16 -0.79 -2.63
N VAL A 169 15.39 -1.18 -2.95
CA VAL A 169 16.51 -0.25 -3.21
C VAL A 169 16.23 0.65 -4.42
N TYR A 170 15.58 0.13 -5.46
CA TYR A 170 15.18 0.94 -6.62
C TYR A 170 14.03 1.93 -6.27
N ALA A 171 13.09 1.54 -5.40
CA ALA A 171 12.06 2.43 -4.89
C ALA A 171 12.64 3.60 -4.08
N GLU A 172 13.60 3.32 -3.19
CA GLU A 172 14.31 4.34 -2.42
C GLU A 172 15.18 5.24 -3.30
N LEU A 173 15.83 4.67 -4.33
CA LEU A 173 16.54 5.44 -5.35
C LEU A 173 15.57 6.39 -6.08
N ALA A 174 14.40 5.90 -6.50
CA ALA A 174 13.39 6.73 -7.18
C ALA A 174 12.86 7.83 -6.26
N ALA A 175 12.45 7.50 -5.03
CA ALA A 175 11.92 8.46 -4.06
C ALA A 175 12.95 9.52 -3.64
N SER A 176 14.23 9.16 -3.51
CA SER A 176 15.29 10.07 -3.10
C SER A 176 15.82 10.97 -4.22
N TRP A 177 15.80 10.50 -5.47
CA TRP A 177 16.12 11.35 -6.63
C TRP A 177 14.94 12.21 -7.10
N LEU A 178 13.68 11.82 -6.87
CA LEU A 178 12.50 12.60 -7.24
C LEU A 178 12.54 14.08 -6.78
N PRO A 179 12.87 14.44 -5.53
CA PRO A 179 12.98 15.85 -5.12
C PRO A 179 14.16 16.56 -5.81
N VAL A 180 15.28 15.86 -6.04
CA VAL A 180 16.45 16.41 -6.75
C VAL A 180 16.11 16.70 -8.23
N ILE A 181 15.35 15.81 -8.88
CA ILE A 181 14.86 15.98 -10.24
C ILE A 181 13.84 17.14 -10.31
N THR A 182 12.92 17.25 -9.34
CA THR A 182 11.92 18.33 -9.27
C THR A 182 12.58 19.69 -9.08
N ILE A 183 13.48 19.84 -8.10
CA ILE A 183 14.24 21.09 -7.87
C ILE A 183 15.13 21.43 -9.08
N GLY A 184 15.80 20.42 -9.66
CA GLY A 184 16.57 20.58 -10.90
C GLY A 184 15.72 21.07 -12.07
N GLY A 185 14.49 20.56 -12.21
CA GLY A 185 13.52 20.99 -13.21
C GLY A 185 13.08 22.45 -13.04
N LEU A 186 12.76 22.86 -11.80
CA LEU A 186 12.44 24.25 -11.47
C LEU A 186 13.61 25.18 -11.81
N VAL A 187 14.84 24.85 -11.41
CA VAL A 187 16.05 25.64 -11.74
C VAL A 187 16.23 25.77 -13.26
N VAL A 188 15.99 24.70 -14.02
CA VAL A 188 16.08 24.71 -15.49
C VAL A 188 14.98 25.56 -16.14
N TRP A 189 13.77 25.55 -15.60
CA TRP A 189 12.63 26.32 -16.11
C TRP A 189 12.76 27.82 -15.79
N LEU A 190 13.14 28.16 -14.56
CA LEU A 190 13.29 29.53 -14.09
C LEU A 190 14.52 30.21 -14.74
N ALA A 191 15.68 29.55 -14.74
CA ALA A 191 16.91 30.12 -15.29
C ALA A 191 17.05 30.00 -16.83
N GLN A 192 16.03 29.50 -17.56
CA GLN A 192 16.04 29.45 -19.02
C GLN A 192 16.25 30.85 -19.63
N PRO A 193 17.13 31.04 -20.63
CA PRO A 193 17.24 32.32 -21.31
C PRO A 193 15.98 32.56 -22.15
N ARG A 194 15.36 33.73 -21.97
CA ARG A 194 14.13 34.17 -22.65
C ARG A 194 14.42 35.46 -23.44
N ARG A 195 13.58 35.77 -24.44
CA ARG A 195 13.73 36.97 -25.28
C ARG A 195 13.58 38.29 -24.51
N ARG A 196 12.95 38.28 -23.33
CA ARG A 196 12.76 39.44 -22.46
C ARG A 196 13.57 39.27 -21.17
N ASN A 197 14.17 40.35 -20.68
CA ASN A 197 15.08 40.33 -19.53
C ASN A 197 14.38 40.05 -18.17
N ARG A 198 13.04 40.07 -18.14
CA ARG A 198 12.19 39.50 -17.08
C ARG A 198 11.04 38.73 -17.77
N PRO A 199 10.74 37.48 -17.36
CA PRO A 199 9.58 36.75 -17.86
C PRO A 199 8.27 37.36 -17.33
N SER A 200 7.20 37.28 -18.11
CA SER A 200 5.84 37.41 -17.58
C SER A 200 5.48 36.16 -16.75
N TRP A 201 4.62 36.30 -15.73
CA TRP A 201 4.09 35.14 -14.98
C TRP A 201 3.37 34.14 -15.91
N ARG A 202 2.77 34.64 -17.01
CA ARG A 202 2.16 33.80 -18.05
C ARG A 202 3.18 32.90 -18.76
N GLU A 203 4.43 33.33 -18.92
CA GLU A 203 5.53 32.52 -19.50
C GLU A 203 6.12 31.50 -18.52
N LEU A 204 5.72 31.54 -17.25
CA LEU A 204 6.15 30.61 -16.20
C LEU A 204 5.07 29.58 -15.86
N LEU A 205 3.80 30.00 -15.90
CA LEU A 205 2.64 29.24 -15.39
C LEU A 205 1.65 28.77 -16.46
N LEU A 206 1.78 29.15 -17.73
CA LEU A 206 0.87 28.73 -18.80
C LEU A 206 1.66 28.14 -19.99
N PRO A 207 1.08 27.22 -20.79
CA PRO A 207 1.70 26.61 -21.97
C PRO A 207 1.74 27.56 -23.19
N VAL A 208 2.27 28.77 -22.98
CA VAL A 208 2.38 29.82 -24.02
C VAL A 208 3.28 29.33 -25.15
N GLY A 209 2.78 29.36 -26.38
CA GLY A 209 3.49 28.89 -27.57
C GLY A 209 3.32 27.40 -27.89
N ALA A 210 2.51 26.64 -27.13
CA ALA A 210 2.19 25.25 -27.51
C ALA A 210 1.37 25.17 -28.82
N ARG A 211 0.56 26.20 -29.13
CA ARG A 211 -0.21 26.35 -30.38
C ARG A 211 0.65 27.06 -31.43
N GLY A 212 0.67 26.53 -32.66
CA GLY A 212 1.36 27.13 -33.82
C GLY A 212 2.79 26.63 -34.10
N VAL A 213 3.47 25.99 -33.15
CA VAL A 213 4.83 25.47 -33.37
C VAL A 213 4.79 24.13 -34.14
N ARG A 214 5.50 24.07 -35.28
CA ARG A 214 5.57 22.88 -36.15
C ARG A 214 6.34 21.71 -35.52
N GLU A 215 7.46 21.98 -34.86
CA GLU A 215 8.28 20.94 -34.22
C GLU A 215 7.59 20.32 -32.98
N PRO A 216 7.44 18.98 -32.90
CA PRO A 216 6.76 18.34 -31.77
C PRO A 216 7.42 18.56 -30.40
N TRP A 217 8.76 18.64 -30.34
CA TRP A 217 9.50 18.73 -29.07
C TRP A 217 9.17 19.98 -28.25
N TRP A 218 9.08 21.14 -28.91
CA TRP A 218 8.75 22.41 -28.22
C TRP A 218 7.33 22.40 -27.65
N ARG A 219 6.38 21.72 -28.31
CA ARG A 219 5.01 21.58 -27.81
C ARG A 219 4.98 20.75 -26.53
N LEU A 220 5.73 19.64 -26.47
CA LEU A 220 5.88 18.83 -25.26
C LEU A 220 6.55 19.64 -24.14
N ARG A 221 7.62 20.38 -24.45
CA ARG A 221 8.32 21.27 -23.50
C ARG A 221 7.39 22.35 -22.93
N ALA A 222 6.52 22.93 -23.76
CA ALA A 222 5.59 23.97 -23.35
C ALA A 222 4.54 23.48 -22.34
N TRP A 223 4.26 22.18 -22.25
CA TRP A 223 3.43 21.58 -21.22
C TRP A 223 4.24 21.10 -20.01
N HIS A 224 5.34 20.38 -20.23
CA HIS A 224 6.18 19.81 -19.16
C HIS A 224 6.74 20.90 -18.22
N GLY A 225 7.09 22.09 -18.72
CA GLY A 225 7.56 23.20 -17.90
C GLY A 225 6.52 23.70 -16.88
N PRO A 226 5.37 24.27 -17.31
CA PRO A 226 4.32 24.74 -16.40
C PRO A 226 3.73 23.64 -15.51
N LEU A 227 3.48 22.44 -16.05
CA LEU A 227 2.97 21.32 -15.27
C LEU A 227 3.94 20.93 -14.14
N GLY A 228 5.25 20.95 -14.41
CA GLY A 228 6.28 20.75 -13.40
C GLY A 228 6.30 21.82 -12.31
N VAL A 229 5.93 23.07 -12.62
CA VAL A 229 5.78 24.13 -11.62
C VAL A 229 4.53 23.93 -10.76
N TRP A 230 3.38 23.61 -11.39
CA TRP A 230 2.12 23.38 -10.66
C TRP A 230 2.23 22.21 -9.66
N LEU A 231 2.87 21.12 -10.08
CA LEU A 231 2.98 19.90 -9.28
C LEU A 231 4.13 19.94 -8.26
N ALA A 232 5.11 20.85 -8.39
CA ALA A 232 6.35 20.79 -7.63
C ALA A 232 6.17 20.66 -6.11
N LEU A 233 5.28 21.46 -5.51
CA LEU A 233 5.04 21.42 -4.06
C LEU A 233 4.47 20.07 -3.61
N GLY A 234 3.46 19.56 -4.31
CA GLY A 234 2.84 18.26 -4.01
C GLY A 234 3.78 17.09 -4.25
N VAL A 235 4.58 17.13 -5.32
CA VAL A 235 5.60 16.10 -5.61
C VAL A 235 6.72 16.12 -4.57
N LEU A 236 7.13 17.29 -4.06
CA LEU A 236 8.09 17.39 -2.96
C LEU A 236 7.50 16.83 -1.65
N ALA A 237 6.25 17.17 -1.30
CA ALA A 237 5.58 16.62 -0.13
C ALA A 237 5.45 15.09 -0.20
N LEU A 238 5.00 14.57 -1.35
CA LEU A 238 4.88 13.12 -1.62
C LEU A 238 6.24 12.39 -1.57
N SER A 239 7.31 13.05 -2.04
CA SER A 239 8.67 12.51 -1.94
C SER A 239 9.13 12.41 -0.48
N VAL A 240 8.89 13.46 0.31
CA VAL A 240 9.28 13.50 1.74
C VAL A 240 8.50 12.46 2.54
N SER A 241 7.19 12.31 2.32
CA SER A 241 6.41 11.29 3.01
C SER A 241 6.75 9.86 2.57
N GLY A 242 7.07 9.64 1.29
CA GLY A 242 7.58 8.36 0.81
C GLY A 242 8.93 7.98 1.44
N LEU A 243 9.84 8.95 1.57
CA LEU A 243 11.13 8.76 2.24
C LEU A 243 11.02 8.53 3.75
N ALA A 244 10.00 9.10 4.41
CA ALA A 244 9.74 8.81 5.83
C ALA A 244 9.39 7.33 6.08
N MET A 245 8.83 6.64 5.07
CA MET A 245 8.48 5.21 5.12
C MET A 245 9.55 4.27 4.52
N SER A 246 10.70 4.80 4.09
CA SER A 246 11.80 4.00 3.55
C SER A 246 12.58 3.29 4.65
N GLU A 247 13.14 2.13 4.35
CA GLU A 247 13.88 1.32 5.32
C GLU A 247 15.23 1.97 5.66
N HIS A 248 15.97 2.45 4.66
CA HIS A 248 17.28 3.09 4.89
C HIS A 248 17.19 4.60 5.22
N ALA A 249 16.03 5.24 5.04
CA ALA A 249 15.80 6.65 5.36
C ALA A 249 14.97 6.89 6.62
N GLY A 250 13.91 6.09 6.85
CA GLY A 250 13.05 6.16 8.04
C GLY A 250 13.36 5.08 9.08
N GLY A 251 13.76 3.88 8.66
CA GLY A 251 14.01 2.71 9.53
C GLY A 251 15.31 2.74 10.35
N ARG A 252 15.78 3.91 10.79
CA ARG A 252 17.00 4.02 11.62
C ARG A 252 16.78 3.53 13.06
N ASP A 253 17.84 3.05 13.68
CA ASP A 253 17.79 2.45 15.01
C ASP A 253 17.45 3.43 16.14
N ASP A 254 17.69 4.73 15.95
CA ASP A 254 17.21 5.78 16.87
C ASP A 254 15.68 5.83 16.88
N GLN A 255 15.05 5.84 15.70
CA GLN A 255 13.59 5.82 15.53
C GLN A 255 12.97 4.48 15.96
N ARG A 256 13.71 3.36 15.90
CA ARG A 256 13.31 2.05 16.46
C ARG A 256 13.30 2.01 18.00
N THR A 257 13.71 3.07 18.69
CA THR A 257 13.62 3.18 20.17
C THR A 257 12.47 4.06 20.67
N ASP A 258 11.64 4.62 19.78
CA ASP A 258 10.43 5.33 20.18
C ASP A 258 9.35 4.33 20.67
N PRO A 259 8.56 4.61 21.73
CA PRO A 259 7.40 3.80 22.12
C PRO A 259 6.51 3.38 20.94
N ALA A 260 6.29 4.29 19.97
CA ALA A 260 5.51 4.06 18.75
C ALA A 260 6.03 2.91 17.86
N SER A 261 7.32 2.56 18.00
CA SER A 261 7.99 1.50 17.23
C SER A 261 8.23 0.22 18.04
N ARG A 262 8.14 0.27 19.38
CA ARG A 262 8.31 -0.91 20.25
C ARG A 262 7.08 -1.81 20.35
N GLY A 263 5.88 -1.24 20.18
CA GLY A 263 4.63 -1.99 19.95
C GLY A 263 4.34 -3.19 20.88
N ALA A 264 4.68 -3.06 22.17
CA ALA A 264 4.80 -4.13 23.17
C ALA A 264 5.84 -5.24 22.84
N PRO A 265 6.81 -5.53 23.73
CA PRO A 265 7.93 -6.41 23.42
C PRO A 265 7.50 -7.87 23.23
N SER A 266 7.66 -8.37 22.01
CA SER A 266 7.53 -9.79 21.66
C SER A 266 8.72 -10.60 22.19
N VAL A 267 8.66 -10.96 23.48
CA VAL A 267 9.68 -11.81 24.11
C VAL A 267 9.66 -13.20 23.45
N ALA A 268 10.77 -13.58 22.81
CA ALA A 268 10.95 -14.92 22.25
C ALA A 268 10.82 -15.99 23.35
N ALA A 269 10.24 -17.14 23.01
CA ALA A 269 9.90 -18.17 23.98
C ALA A 269 11.12 -18.70 24.75
N LEU A 270 11.18 -18.41 26.05
CA LEU A 270 12.10 -19.07 26.99
C LEU A 270 11.43 -20.34 27.55
N PRO A 271 12.18 -21.43 27.77
CA PRO A 271 11.63 -22.65 28.34
C PRO A 271 11.18 -22.42 29.79
N ALA A 272 9.97 -22.85 30.12
CA ALA A 272 9.36 -22.61 31.42
C ALA A 272 10.02 -23.46 32.53
N THR A 273 10.67 -22.80 33.49
CA THR A 273 11.00 -23.37 34.80
C THR A 273 9.91 -22.96 35.80
N GLY A 274 9.11 -23.93 36.24
CA GLY A 274 7.94 -23.67 37.08
C GLY A 274 8.29 -23.17 38.49
N SER A 275 7.51 -22.22 39.00
CA SER A 275 7.45 -21.87 40.42
C SER A 275 6.12 -22.35 41.03
N PRO A 276 6.10 -22.85 42.27
CA PRO A 276 4.88 -23.37 42.89
C PRO A 276 3.90 -22.25 43.28
N PRO A 277 2.59 -22.53 43.36
CA PRO A 277 1.59 -21.54 43.74
C PRO A 277 1.70 -21.14 45.21
N GLY A 278 1.53 -19.84 45.49
CA GLY A 278 1.37 -19.32 46.85
C GLY A 278 -0.01 -19.64 47.45
N PRO A 279 -0.17 -19.52 48.78
CA PRO A 279 -1.42 -19.82 49.46
C PRO A 279 -2.54 -18.79 49.13
N PRO A 280 -3.82 -19.20 49.18
CA PRO A 280 -4.95 -18.31 48.90
C PRO A 280 -5.16 -17.26 50.00
N LEU A 281 -5.64 -16.08 49.62
CA LEU A 281 -5.98 -15.00 50.55
C LEU A 281 -7.31 -15.28 51.28
N PRO A 282 -7.43 -14.94 52.58
CA PRO A 282 -8.66 -15.14 53.35
C PRO A 282 -9.73 -14.12 52.93
N GLY A 283 -10.90 -14.62 52.52
CA GLY A 283 -12.08 -13.77 52.25
C GLY A 283 -12.94 -14.21 51.05
N ALA A 284 -12.42 -15.05 50.15
CA ALA A 284 -13.19 -15.57 49.03
C ALA A 284 -14.24 -16.60 49.50
N LEU A 285 -15.50 -16.42 49.11
CA LEU A 285 -16.55 -17.43 49.31
C LEU A 285 -16.38 -18.59 48.31
N PRO A 286 -16.68 -19.84 48.69
CA PRO A 286 -16.61 -20.96 47.75
C PRO A 286 -17.64 -20.83 46.63
N VAL A 287 -17.18 -20.86 45.37
CA VAL A 287 -18.05 -21.04 44.20
C VAL A 287 -18.49 -22.51 44.17
N PRO A 288 -19.80 -22.83 44.10
CA PRO A 288 -20.25 -24.21 44.00
C PRO A 288 -19.83 -24.81 42.64
N PRO A 289 -19.50 -26.13 42.59
CA PRO A 289 -19.14 -26.78 41.33
C PRO A 289 -20.34 -26.82 40.36
N PRO A 290 -20.10 -26.80 39.04
CA PRO A 290 -21.17 -26.92 38.04
C PRO A 290 -21.87 -28.29 38.16
N PRO A 291 -23.17 -28.38 37.85
CA PRO A 291 -23.91 -29.63 37.95
C PRO A 291 -23.39 -30.67 36.95
N SER A 292 -23.18 -31.90 37.44
CA SER A 292 -22.71 -33.03 36.63
C SER A 292 -23.69 -33.36 35.51
N GLN A 293 -23.26 -33.21 34.25
CA GLN A 293 -24.05 -33.69 33.11
C GLN A 293 -24.06 -35.23 33.09
N VAL A 294 -25.24 -35.81 33.28
CA VAL A 294 -25.45 -37.25 33.11
C VAL A 294 -25.60 -37.53 31.61
N LEU A 295 -24.58 -38.15 31.03
CA LEU A 295 -24.65 -38.69 29.67
C LEU A 295 -25.67 -39.85 29.62
N PRO A 296 -26.63 -39.85 28.68
CA PRO A 296 -27.48 -41.02 28.46
C PRO A 296 -26.65 -42.18 27.89
N ALA A 297 -26.95 -43.40 28.32
CA ALA A 297 -26.25 -44.60 27.87
C ALA A 297 -26.50 -44.91 26.39
N ALA A 298 -25.49 -45.39 25.67
CA ALA A 298 -25.62 -45.85 24.30
C ALA A 298 -26.43 -47.16 24.21
N PRO A 299 -27.27 -47.35 23.18
CA PRO A 299 -27.90 -48.64 22.90
C PRO A 299 -26.87 -49.67 22.38
N PRO A 300 -27.09 -50.98 22.63
CA PRO A 300 -26.14 -52.03 22.26
C PRO A 300 -26.16 -52.40 20.76
N ASP A 301 -25.10 -53.08 20.32
CA ASP A 301 -24.85 -53.46 18.92
C ASP A 301 -25.92 -54.35 18.27
N ALA A 302 -26.12 -54.19 16.97
CA ALA A 302 -26.84 -55.12 16.10
C ALA A 302 -26.06 -55.38 14.80
N ALA A 303 -25.83 -56.66 14.49
CA ALA A 303 -25.02 -57.15 13.36
C ALA A 303 -25.84 -57.24 12.03
N PRO A 304 -25.18 -57.40 10.85
CA PRO A 304 -25.73 -56.87 9.60
C PRO A 304 -26.51 -57.84 8.70
N HIS A 305 -27.57 -57.33 8.09
CA HIS A 305 -28.40 -57.90 7.01
C HIS A 305 -28.87 -56.74 6.10
N ARG A 306 -29.17 -56.87 4.81
CA ARG A 306 -28.78 -57.77 3.70
C ARG A 306 -29.34 -57.13 2.40
N THR A 307 -28.72 -57.32 1.24
CA THR A 307 -29.20 -56.72 -0.03
C THR A 307 -30.39 -57.47 -0.64
N THR A 308 -31.44 -56.75 -1.07
CA THR A 308 -32.47 -57.20 -2.04
C THR A 308 -33.23 -56.02 -2.67
N GLU A 309 -33.11 -55.83 -3.98
CA GLU A 309 -34.27 -55.48 -4.84
C GLU A 309 -35.02 -56.77 -5.21
N PRO A 310 -36.29 -56.75 -5.69
CA PRO A 310 -36.50 -56.75 -7.14
C PRO A 310 -37.83 -56.15 -7.72
N VAL A 311 -37.72 -55.48 -8.87
CA VAL A 311 -38.55 -55.64 -10.11
C VAL A 311 -40.03 -55.17 -10.17
N LEU A 312 -40.39 -54.61 -11.35
CA LEU A 312 -41.73 -54.15 -11.81
C LEU A 312 -42.46 -55.19 -12.71
N PRO A 313 -43.78 -55.03 -12.91
CA PRO A 313 -44.34 -54.67 -14.23
C PRO A 313 -45.40 -53.53 -14.09
N GLY A 314 -45.72 -52.65 -15.05
CA GLY A 314 -45.88 -52.75 -16.51
C GLY A 314 -47.38 -52.65 -16.87
N GLY A 315 -47.89 -51.83 -17.81
CA GLY A 315 -47.29 -50.78 -18.66
C GLY A 315 -48.33 -50.11 -19.60
N ASN A 316 -47.89 -49.13 -20.41
CA ASN A 316 -48.55 -48.49 -21.58
C ASN A 316 -49.92 -47.77 -21.44
N SER A 317 -49.92 -46.43 -21.63
CA SER A 317 -50.73 -45.67 -22.62
C SER A 317 -50.31 -44.19 -22.67
N ALA A 318 -50.70 -43.45 -23.73
CA ALA A 318 -50.26 -42.07 -24.04
C ALA A 318 -51.35 -41.33 -24.86
N PRO A 319 -51.16 -40.07 -25.32
CA PRO A 319 -50.64 -38.86 -24.66
C PRO A 319 -51.65 -37.66 -24.72
N GLY A 320 -51.37 -36.54 -24.05
CA GLY A 320 -52.17 -35.29 -24.11
C GLY A 320 -51.54 -34.12 -23.33
N ALA A 321 -52.16 -32.94 -23.37
CA ALA A 321 -51.68 -31.71 -22.68
C ALA A 321 -52.62 -31.33 -21.50
N TRP A 322 -52.92 -30.09 -21.07
CA TRP A 322 -52.81 -28.72 -21.60
C TRP A 322 -52.42 -27.72 -20.47
N GLU A 323 -52.68 -26.43 -20.65
CA GLU A 323 -52.36 -25.31 -19.74
C GLU A 323 -53.27 -25.24 -18.48
N PRO A 324 -52.84 -24.52 -17.41
CA PRO A 324 -53.66 -24.26 -16.22
C PRO A 324 -54.48 -22.95 -16.31
N SER A 325 -55.68 -22.94 -15.71
CA SER A 325 -56.62 -21.80 -15.72
C SER A 325 -56.95 -21.26 -14.32
N VAL A 326 -57.31 -19.97 -14.25
CA VAL A 326 -57.76 -19.23 -13.06
C VAL A 326 -59.30 -19.23 -12.96
N PRO A 327 -59.88 -19.06 -11.75
CA PRO A 327 -61.20 -18.41 -11.58
C PRO A 327 -61.18 -17.24 -10.56
N GLU A 328 -62.19 -16.37 -10.62
CA GLU A 328 -62.33 -15.13 -9.81
C GLU A 328 -63.77 -14.94 -9.25
N GLU A 329 -64.08 -13.77 -8.68
CA GLU A 329 -65.36 -13.27 -8.11
C GLU A 329 -65.84 -13.87 -6.76
N GLY A 330 -66.53 -13.12 -5.85
CA GLY A 330 -66.83 -11.68 -5.83
C GLY A 330 -67.81 -11.23 -4.70
N SER A 331 -67.91 -9.91 -4.44
CA SER A 331 -68.89 -9.20 -3.54
C SER A 331 -68.67 -9.38 -2.00
N SER A 332 -69.01 -8.45 -1.07
CA SER A 332 -69.89 -7.26 -1.05
C SER A 332 -69.40 -6.13 -0.10
N ALA A 333 -70.03 -4.93 -0.14
CA ALA A 333 -69.85 -3.76 0.77
C ALA A 333 -71.22 -3.42 1.50
N PRO A 334 -71.48 -2.30 2.25
CA PRO A 334 -70.83 -0.96 2.30
C PRO A 334 -70.80 -0.23 3.70
N GLU A 335 -70.64 1.11 3.70
CA GLU A 335 -71.14 2.15 4.64
C GLU A 335 -70.09 3.10 5.34
N ALA A 336 -70.49 4.36 5.60
CA ALA A 336 -69.71 5.56 6.03
C ALA A 336 -70.69 6.66 6.59
N PRO A 337 -70.34 7.89 7.06
CA PRO A 337 -69.10 8.73 7.03
C PRO A 337 -68.75 9.26 8.47
N PRO A 338 -68.36 10.53 8.85
CA PRO A 338 -67.92 11.77 8.14
C PRO A 338 -66.73 12.61 8.73
N SER A 339 -66.42 13.70 7.99
CA SER A 339 -65.81 15.03 8.26
C SER A 339 -65.23 15.50 9.62
N ASP A 340 -64.08 16.20 9.58
CA ASP A 340 -64.00 17.70 9.62
C ASP A 340 -62.60 18.25 9.15
N PRO A 341 -62.37 19.58 8.91
CA PRO A 341 -61.49 20.02 7.80
C PRO A 341 -60.38 21.08 8.08
N GLY A 342 -59.60 21.40 7.03
CA GLY A 342 -58.68 22.56 6.92
C GLY A 342 -57.27 22.17 6.40
N THR A 343 -56.57 22.91 5.52
CA THR A 343 -56.82 24.20 4.83
C THR A 343 -56.05 24.23 3.49
N ALA A 344 -56.48 25.05 2.51
CA ALA A 344 -56.00 25.04 1.12
C ALA A 344 -54.69 25.83 0.83
N PRO A 345 -53.98 25.56 -0.29
CA PRO A 345 -52.76 26.26 -0.72
C PRO A 345 -53.01 27.46 -1.66
N PRO A 346 -52.03 28.38 -1.86
CA PRO A 346 -52.15 29.52 -2.77
C PRO A 346 -51.46 29.34 -4.14
N HIS A 347 -52.27 29.45 -5.20
CA HIS A 347 -52.06 30.06 -6.53
C HIS A 347 -50.70 30.05 -7.27
N GLU A 348 -50.75 29.61 -8.54
CA GLU A 348 -49.77 29.88 -9.60
C GLU A 348 -49.89 31.30 -10.22
N GLN A 349 -48.82 31.78 -10.85
CA GLN A 349 -48.89 32.57 -12.09
C GLN A 349 -47.72 32.20 -13.04
N PRO A 350 -47.85 32.41 -14.38
CA PRO A 350 -47.17 31.58 -15.38
C PRO A 350 -45.86 32.15 -15.98
N ALA A 351 -45.10 31.27 -16.63
CA ALA A 351 -43.96 31.60 -17.50
C ALA A 351 -44.37 31.62 -19.00
N PRO A 352 -43.64 32.36 -19.87
CA PRO A 352 -44.00 32.52 -21.29
C PRO A 352 -43.65 31.31 -22.17
N PRO A 353 -44.27 31.18 -23.37
CA PRO A 353 -44.16 29.99 -24.23
C PRO A 353 -42.85 29.89 -25.02
N GLU A 354 -42.40 28.66 -25.28
CA GLU A 354 -41.31 28.33 -26.20
C GLU A 354 -41.80 28.26 -27.67
N PRO A 355 -40.92 28.55 -28.66
CA PRO A 355 -41.24 28.42 -30.08
C PRO A 355 -41.13 26.97 -30.60
N GLU A 356 -41.99 26.60 -31.55
CA GLU A 356 -42.04 25.25 -32.12
C GLU A 356 -40.77 24.86 -32.92
N PRO A 357 -40.32 23.59 -32.86
CA PRO A 357 -39.17 23.11 -33.63
C PRO A 357 -39.51 22.88 -35.12
N SER A 358 -38.69 23.43 -36.01
CA SER A 358 -38.83 23.31 -37.46
C SER A 358 -38.62 21.87 -37.97
N SER A 359 -39.32 21.51 -39.04
CA SER A 359 -39.33 20.17 -39.63
C SER A 359 -38.05 19.85 -40.42
N VAL A 360 -37.25 18.92 -39.89
CA VAL A 360 -36.07 18.34 -40.56
C VAL A 360 -36.36 16.86 -40.86
N PRO A 361 -36.23 16.39 -42.12
CA PRO A 361 -36.43 14.98 -42.44
C PRO A 361 -35.31 14.12 -41.84
N PRO A 362 -35.61 12.86 -41.43
CA PRO A 362 -34.62 12.01 -40.77
C PRO A 362 -33.45 11.66 -41.69
N PRO A 363 -32.21 11.56 -41.18
CA PRO A 363 -31.07 11.14 -41.96
C PRO A 363 -31.23 9.69 -42.44
N LYS A 364 -30.78 9.44 -43.67
CA LYS A 364 -30.78 8.10 -44.29
C LYS A 364 -29.99 7.12 -43.40
N PRO A 365 -30.49 5.90 -43.12
CA PRO A 365 -29.79 4.95 -42.27
C PRO A 365 -28.41 4.62 -42.84
N ALA A 366 -27.42 4.51 -41.94
CA ALA A 366 -26.09 4.04 -42.29
C ALA A 366 -26.15 2.56 -42.73
N PRO A 367 -25.26 2.10 -43.62
CA PRO A 367 -25.10 0.67 -43.86
C PRO A 367 -24.67 -0.03 -42.56
N GLU A 368 -25.19 -1.23 -42.31
CA GLU A 368 -24.85 -2.01 -41.13
C GLU A 368 -23.33 -2.27 -41.05
N PRO A 369 -22.73 -2.25 -39.84
CA PRO A 369 -21.37 -2.70 -39.67
C PRO A 369 -21.32 -4.21 -39.94
N THR A 370 -20.59 -4.61 -41.00
CA THR A 370 -20.35 -6.02 -41.31
C THR A 370 -19.79 -6.72 -40.06
N PRO A 371 -20.35 -7.85 -39.61
CA PRO A 371 -19.77 -8.58 -38.49
C PRO A 371 -18.34 -9.01 -38.84
N PRO A 372 -17.40 -9.02 -37.88
CA PRO A 372 -16.08 -9.58 -38.10
C PRO A 372 -16.22 -11.06 -38.48
N PRO A 373 -15.31 -11.61 -39.31
CA PRO A 373 -15.33 -13.03 -39.63
C PRO A 373 -15.19 -13.86 -38.35
N SER A 374 -16.05 -14.87 -38.19
CA SER A 374 -16.07 -15.72 -37.01
C SER A 374 -14.77 -16.52 -36.89
N GLU A 375 -13.83 -16.02 -36.08
CA GLU A 375 -12.71 -16.85 -35.64
C GLU A 375 -13.24 -18.08 -34.89
N PRO A 376 -12.71 -19.29 -35.16
CA PRO A 376 -13.18 -20.49 -34.47
C PRO A 376 -12.83 -20.40 -32.99
N LEU A 377 -13.84 -20.48 -32.14
CA LEU A 377 -13.68 -20.55 -30.69
C LEU A 377 -12.76 -21.72 -30.33
N LEU A 378 -11.56 -21.42 -29.86
CA LEU A 378 -10.67 -22.41 -29.27
C LEU A 378 -11.39 -23.01 -28.04
N PRO A 379 -11.45 -24.35 -27.90
CA PRO A 379 -12.07 -24.97 -26.74
C PRO A 379 -11.33 -24.56 -25.47
N LEU A 380 -12.07 -24.31 -24.39
CA LEU A 380 -11.52 -23.96 -23.09
C LEU A 380 -10.78 -25.18 -22.50
N ILE A 381 -9.46 -25.25 -22.69
CA ILE A 381 -8.62 -26.32 -22.12
C ILE A 381 -8.38 -26.02 -20.63
N PRO A 382 -8.87 -26.85 -19.69
CA PRO A 382 -8.50 -26.73 -18.29
C PRO A 382 -7.10 -27.32 -18.06
N GLY A 383 -6.24 -26.61 -17.33
CA GLY A 383 -4.93 -27.14 -16.90
C GLY A 383 -3.76 -26.88 -17.85
N LEU A 384 -3.65 -25.68 -18.43
CA LEU A 384 -2.39 -25.21 -19.02
C LEU A 384 -1.37 -24.94 -17.90
N PRO A 385 -0.22 -25.64 -17.83
CA PRO A 385 0.83 -25.31 -16.88
C PRO A 385 1.48 -23.98 -17.30
N LEU A 386 1.69 -23.09 -16.34
CA LEU A 386 2.58 -21.95 -16.53
C LEU A 386 4.02 -22.47 -16.72
N PRO A 387 4.80 -21.95 -17.68
CA PRO A 387 6.22 -22.28 -17.75
C PRO A 387 6.92 -21.78 -16.48
N ASP A 388 7.84 -22.58 -15.94
CA ASP A 388 8.66 -22.12 -14.82
C ASP A 388 9.59 -20.98 -15.30
N LEU A 389 9.69 -19.93 -14.50
CA LEU A 389 10.50 -18.74 -14.78
C LEU A 389 11.99 -18.97 -14.48
N SER A 390 12.34 -20.09 -13.85
CA SER A 390 13.71 -20.56 -13.63
C SER A 390 14.50 -20.71 -14.95
N ASP A 391 13.89 -21.29 -15.98
CA ASP A 391 14.54 -21.59 -17.28
C ASP A 391 14.87 -20.36 -18.13
N LEU A 392 14.35 -19.17 -17.79
CA LEU A 392 14.53 -17.94 -18.57
C LEU A 392 15.69 -17.03 -18.08
N LEU A 393 16.30 -17.30 -16.92
CA LEU A 393 17.46 -16.56 -16.40
C LEU A 393 18.54 -17.48 -15.78
N PRO A 394 19.40 -18.11 -16.61
CA PRO A 394 20.57 -18.82 -16.08
C PRO A 394 21.60 -17.84 -15.50
N GLY A 395 21.86 -17.94 -14.19
CA GLY A 395 23.09 -17.42 -13.56
C GLY A 395 22.99 -16.19 -12.65
N ILE A 396 21.82 -15.85 -12.07
CA ILE A 396 21.73 -14.81 -11.02
C ILE A 396 20.99 -15.30 -9.77
N LEU A 397 21.57 -16.30 -9.10
CA LEU A 397 21.39 -16.55 -7.67
C LEU A 397 22.77 -16.88 -7.06
N PRO A 398 23.14 -16.32 -5.90
CA PRO A 398 24.39 -16.68 -5.24
C PRO A 398 24.25 -18.04 -4.54
N GLU A 399 25.13 -19.00 -4.86
CA GLU A 399 25.27 -20.22 -4.07
C GLU A 399 25.79 -19.87 -2.66
N THR A 400 25.02 -20.20 -1.62
CA THR A 400 25.52 -20.25 -0.24
C THR A 400 26.00 -21.67 0.06
N SER A 401 27.23 -21.97 -0.38
CA SER A 401 27.89 -23.27 -0.15
C SER A 401 27.94 -23.62 1.34
N GLY A 402 27.47 -24.80 1.71
CA GLY A 402 27.51 -25.28 3.10
C GLY A 402 28.90 -25.69 3.55
N LEU A 403 29.20 -25.48 4.84
CA LEU A 403 30.30 -26.12 5.56
C LEU A 403 29.77 -26.69 6.89
N PRO A 404 30.27 -27.85 7.36
CA PRO A 404 29.65 -28.59 8.45
C PRO A 404 30.06 -28.09 9.84
N LEU A 405 29.16 -28.28 10.81
CA LEU A 405 29.49 -28.24 12.24
C LEU A 405 29.61 -29.67 12.80
N PRO A 406 30.47 -29.91 13.80
CA PRO A 406 30.85 -31.25 14.22
C PRO A 406 29.79 -31.97 15.06
N LEU A 407 29.73 -33.29 14.92
CA LEU A 407 28.90 -34.19 15.73
C LEU A 407 29.38 -34.22 17.19
N GLY A 408 28.51 -33.83 18.12
CA GLY A 408 28.62 -34.21 19.54
C GLY A 408 27.96 -35.60 19.77
N PRO A 409 28.40 -36.37 20.78
CA PRO A 409 27.92 -37.74 20.96
C PRO A 409 26.50 -37.82 21.55
N SER A 410 25.67 -38.69 21.00
CA SER A 410 24.39 -39.10 21.60
C SER A 410 24.62 -39.96 22.85
N PRO A 411 23.86 -39.78 23.94
CA PRO A 411 23.66 -40.81 24.95
C PRO A 411 22.62 -41.85 24.45
N ASP A 412 22.89 -43.12 24.68
CA ASP A 412 22.04 -44.25 24.25
C ASP A 412 20.78 -44.44 25.14
N PRO A 413 19.75 -45.18 24.66
CA PRO A 413 18.40 -45.13 25.24
C PRO A 413 18.20 -45.98 26.49
N ALA A 414 17.72 -45.34 27.56
CA ALA A 414 17.10 -46.02 28.70
C ALA A 414 15.59 -46.24 28.45
N GLN A 415 15.13 -47.48 28.63
CA GLN A 415 13.74 -47.88 28.38
C GLN A 415 12.84 -47.55 29.59
N THR A 416 11.61 -47.07 29.37
CA THR A 416 10.38 -47.82 29.77
C THR A 416 9.06 -47.14 29.40
N THR A 417 8.09 -47.96 28.97
CA THR A 417 6.62 -47.80 28.99
C THR A 417 5.94 -46.61 28.28
N PRO A 418 4.88 -46.86 27.47
CA PRO A 418 4.02 -45.80 26.94
C PRO A 418 3.00 -45.34 27.98
N SER A 419 2.74 -44.04 28.04
CA SER A 419 1.55 -43.48 28.71
C SER A 419 0.67 -42.79 27.67
N ALA A 420 -0.64 -42.81 27.90
CA ALA A 420 -1.63 -42.46 26.88
C ALA A 420 -1.63 -40.96 26.52
N ALA A 421 -2.02 -40.66 25.28
CA ALA A 421 -2.23 -39.29 24.84
C ALA A 421 -3.32 -38.60 25.69
N THR A 422 -3.04 -37.37 26.12
CA THR A 422 -4.06 -36.41 26.55
C THR A 422 -3.64 -35.07 25.99
N GLY A 423 -4.44 -34.54 25.05
CA GLY A 423 -4.16 -33.25 24.44
C GLY A 423 -4.16 -32.14 25.48
N THR A 424 -3.14 -31.28 25.45
CA THR A 424 -3.00 -30.16 26.39
C THR A 424 -4.04 -29.09 26.07
N ARG A 425 -5.28 -29.30 26.55
CA ARG A 425 -6.33 -28.29 26.54
C ARG A 425 -5.81 -27.07 27.30
N THR A 426 -5.75 -25.93 26.62
CA THR A 426 -5.36 -24.63 27.18
C THR A 426 -6.15 -24.37 28.46
N GLN A 427 -5.49 -24.53 29.62
CA GLN A 427 -6.01 -23.96 30.86
C GLN A 427 -5.80 -22.45 30.76
N ALA A 428 -6.90 -21.71 30.62
CA ALA A 428 -6.88 -20.27 30.87
C ALA A 428 -6.30 -20.03 32.27
N VAL A 429 -5.44 -19.03 32.41
CA VAL A 429 -4.82 -18.71 33.70
C VAL A 429 -5.93 -18.42 34.71
N ALA A 430 -5.94 -19.10 35.85
CA ALA A 430 -6.94 -18.91 36.89
C ALA A 430 -6.74 -17.54 37.55
N GLY A 431 -7.32 -16.50 36.95
CA GLY A 431 -7.08 -15.09 37.24
C GLY A 431 -7.07 -14.18 36.00
N ASP A 432 -7.08 -14.72 34.79
CA ASP A 432 -7.16 -13.93 33.55
C ASP A 432 -8.50 -13.17 33.44
N ILE A 433 -8.45 -11.85 33.25
CA ILE A 433 -9.61 -10.98 33.03
C ILE A 433 -10.36 -11.26 31.71
N GLY A 434 -9.71 -11.89 30.73
CA GLY A 434 -10.31 -12.16 29.42
C GLY A 434 -10.39 -10.93 28.50
N VAL A 435 -10.66 -11.23 27.21
CA VAL A 435 -10.64 -10.22 26.13
C VAL A 435 -11.74 -9.16 26.27
N ASP A 436 -12.94 -9.53 26.74
CA ASP A 436 -14.06 -8.59 26.93
C ASP A 436 -13.70 -7.49 27.91
N ARG A 437 -13.10 -7.86 29.05
CA ARG A 437 -12.70 -6.91 30.08
C ARG A 437 -11.53 -6.05 29.64
N ALA A 438 -10.61 -6.58 28.83
CA ALA A 438 -9.54 -5.78 28.23
C ALA A 438 -10.08 -4.71 27.26
N VAL A 439 -11.09 -5.05 26.43
CA VAL A 439 -11.81 -4.10 25.57
C VAL A 439 -12.58 -3.07 26.38
N GLU A 440 -13.29 -3.49 27.42
CA GLU A 440 -14.04 -2.58 28.31
C GLU A 440 -13.12 -1.59 29.02
N ILE A 441 -11.99 -2.05 29.56
CA ILE A 441 -10.96 -1.18 30.16
C ILE A 441 -10.43 -0.19 29.13
N ALA A 442 -10.18 -0.60 27.89
CA ALA A 442 -9.72 0.31 26.83
C ALA A 442 -10.74 1.40 26.50
N ALA A 443 -12.02 1.04 26.38
CA ALA A 443 -13.11 1.99 26.18
C ALA A 443 -13.25 3.00 27.33
N VAL A 444 -13.11 2.54 28.58
CA VAL A 444 -13.10 3.40 29.79
C VAL A 444 -11.87 4.31 29.83
N GLN A 445 -10.72 3.88 29.31
CA GLN A 445 -9.50 4.69 29.16
C GLN A 445 -9.53 5.67 27.95
N GLY A 446 -10.65 5.73 27.23
CA GLY A 446 -10.94 6.73 26.21
C GLY A 446 -10.71 6.29 24.76
N LEU A 447 -10.23 5.06 24.52
CA LEU A 447 -10.01 4.51 23.18
C LEU A 447 -11.37 4.17 22.54
N ARG A 448 -11.58 4.58 21.29
CA ARG A 448 -12.87 4.53 20.57
C ARG A 448 -12.76 4.13 19.09
N GLY A 449 -11.56 4.12 18.52
CA GLY A 449 -11.30 3.66 17.15
C GLY A 449 -11.28 2.13 17.01
N GLU A 450 -10.66 1.64 15.94
CA GLU A 450 -10.42 0.21 15.73
C GLU A 450 -9.40 -0.27 16.77
N LEU A 451 -9.79 -1.21 17.65
CA LEU A 451 -8.91 -1.68 18.73
C LEU A 451 -8.26 -3.00 18.33
N ILE A 452 -6.93 -3.01 18.27
CA ILE A 452 -6.12 -4.21 18.07
C ILE A 452 -5.71 -4.74 19.46
N VAL A 453 -6.35 -5.82 19.89
CA VAL A 453 -6.15 -6.46 21.20
C VAL A 453 -5.28 -7.71 21.05
N ARG A 454 -4.08 -7.70 21.65
CA ARG A 454 -3.21 -8.89 21.73
C ARG A 454 -3.42 -9.62 23.05
N PRO A 455 -3.65 -10.95 23.03
CA PRO A 455 -3.72 -11.77 24.24
C PRO A 455 -2.41 -11.74 25.03
N PRO A 456 -2.44 -12.07 26.34
CA PRO A 456 -1.25 -12.02 27.19
C PRO A 456 -0.16 -13.03 26.81
N HIS A 457 -0.52 -14.20 26.25
CA HIS A 457 0.39 -15.32 25.99
C HIS A 457 1.35 -15.56 27.18
N LEU A 458 2.66 -15.60 26.93
CA LEU A 458 3.71 -15.79 27.94
C LEU A 458 4.05 -14.51 28.73
N SER A 459 3.51 -13.34 28.37
CA SER A 459 3.85 -12.05 29.00
C SER A 459 3.01 -11.72 30.23
N GLY A 460 1.84 -12.37 30.39
CA GLY A 460 0.86 -12.04 31.42
C GLY A 460 0.18 -10.67 31.26
N ARG A 461 0.31 -10.01 30.10
CA ARG A 461 -0.26 -8.68 29.85
C ARG A 461 -0.94 -8.56 28.49
N TYR A 462 -2.20 -8.15 28.48
CA TYR A 462 -2.85 -7.70 27.25
C TYR A 462 -2.18 -6.42 26.75
N THR A 463 -2.07 -6.29 25.43
CA THR A 463 -1.76 -5.01 24.79
C THR A 463 -2.95 -4.61 23.94
N VAL A 464 -3.49 -3.40 24.15
CA VAL A 464 -4.52 -2.81 23.30
C VAL A 464 -3.95 -1.59 22.60
N VAL A 465 -4.09 -1.53 21.28
CA VAL A 465 -3.65 -0.39 20.45
C VAL A 465 -4.85 0.14 19.68
N GLU A 466 -5.10 1.45 19.78
CA GLU A 466 -6.11 2.13 18.98
C GLU A 466 -5.55 2.49 17.60
N HIS A 467 -6.37 2.31 16.57
CA HIS A 467 -6.06 2.66 15.19
C HIS A 467 -7.20 3.47 14.57
N SER A 468 -7.15 4.80 14.68
CA SER A 468 -8.04 5.71 13.94
C SER A 468 -7.31 6.36 12.76
N PRO A 469 -7.61 5.98 11.49
CA PRO A 469 -7.06 6.67 10.33
C PRO A 469 -7.68 8.06 10.15
N GLY A 470 -6.88 9.04 9.71
CA GLY A 470 -7.34 10.42 9.49
C GLY A 470 -7.17 11.36 10.70
N LEU A 471 -8.11 12.30 10.87
CA LEU A 471 -8.08 13.31 11.94
C LEU A 471 -9.38 13.29 12.77
N PRO A 472 -9.31 13.34 14.12
CA PRO A 472 -8.10 13.41 14.93
C PRO A 472 -7.27 12.12 14.87
N LEU A 473 -5.94 12.27 14.88
CA LEU A 473 -5.01 11.15 14.92
C LEU A 473 -5.06 10.50 16.31
N GLN A 474 -5.75 9.36 16.43
CA GLN A 474 -5.77 8.57 17.65
C GLN A 474 -4.91 7.32 17.45
N ARG A 475 -3.90 7.17 18.31
CA ARG A 475 -2.93 6.07 18.32
C ARG A 475 -2.56 5.67 19.76
N ASP A 476 -3.49 5.85 20.68
CA ASP A 476 -3.30 5.52 22.09
C ASP A 476 -3.05 4.03 22.26
N SER A 477 -2.16 3.66 23.19
CA SER A 477 -1.90 2.26 23.52
C SER A 477 -1.91 2.03 25.03
N LEU A 478 -2.35 0.82 25.41
CA LEU A 478 -2.52 0.38 26.79
C LEU A 478 -1.88 -0.99 26.99
N VAL A 479 -1.16 -1.15 28.09
CA VAL A 479 -0.72 -2.45 28.59
C VAL A 479 -1.51 -2.78 29.85
N ILE A 480 -2.25 -3.88 29.85
CA ILE A 480 -3.17 -4.28 30.93
C ILE A 480 -2.70 -5.61 31.53
N GLU A 481 -2.55 -5.65 32.85
CA GLU A 481 -2.13 -6.83 33.60
C GLU A 481 -3.24 -7.88 33.63
N ALA A 482 -3.04 -9.03 32.99
CA ALA A 482 -4.11 -10.01 32.76
C ALA A 482 -4.66 -10.60 34.06
N ALA A 483 -3.82 -10.71 35.11
CA ALA A 483 -4.22 -11.25 36.41
C ALA A 483 -5.05 -10.29 37.29
N THR A 484 -5.18 -9.01 36.93
CA THR A 484 -5.75 -7.97 37.81
C THR A 484 -6.65 -6.95 37.09
N GLY A 485 -6.55 -6.83 35.76
CA GLY A 485 -7.19 -5.76 34.99
C GLY A 485 -6.60 -4.37 35.25
N ARG A 486 -5.46 -4.29 35.93
CA ARG A 486 -4.77 -3.04 36.20
C ARG A 486 -4.03 -2.56 34.95
N VAL A 487 -4.26 -1.32 34.54
CA VAL A 487 -3.43 -0.66 33.52
C VAL A 487 -2.02 -0.50 34.10
N VAL A 488 -1.03 -1.03 33.39
CA VAL A 488 0.39 -0.98 33.73
C VAL A 488 1.05 0.23 33.08
N GLU A 489 0.67 0.52 31.84
CA GLU A 489 1.21 1.57 30.99
C GLU A 489 0.08 2.11 30.10
N LYS A 490 0.01 3.43 29.94
CA LYS A 490 -0.72 4.12 28.88
C LYS A 490 0.28 5.01 28.15
N VAL A 491 0.24 5.00 26.83
CA VAL A 491 0.97 5.97 25.97
C VAL A 491 -0.06 6.64 25.09
N GLY A 492 -0.26 7.94 25.29
CA GLY A 492 -1.17 8.77 24.48
C GLY A 492 -0.45 9.43 23.30
N TRP A 493 -1.20 10.00 22.36
CA TRP A 493 -0.62 10.79 21.26
C TRP A 493 0.29 11.92 21.77
N GLU A 494 0.01 12.52 22.92
CA GLU A 494 0.84 13.54 23.58
C GLU A 494 2.28 13.07 23.85
N ASP A 495 2.49 11.81 24.22
CA ASP A 495 3.79 11.24 24.61
C ASP A 495 4.75 11.00 23.43
N TYR A 496 4.21 10.87 22.21
CA TYR A 496 4.98 10.53 21.01
C TYR A 496 6.05 11.60 20.71
N SER A 497 7.25 11.20 20.29
CA SER A 497 8.28 12.18 19.88
C SER A 497 7.83 13.01 18.67
N PHE A 498 8.46 14.17 18.44
CA PHE A 498 8.22 14.94 17.21
C PHE A 498 8.48 14.11 15.94
N GLY A 499 9.47 13.21 15.98
CA GLY A 499 9.76 12.28 14.88
C GLY A 499 8.62 11.30 14.63
N ALA A 500 8.13 10.62 15.68
CA ALA A 500 7.00 9.70 15.57
C ALA A 500 5.71 10.41 15.14
N LYS A 501 5.43 11.61 15.67
CA LYS A 501 4.29 12.45 15.25
C LYS A 501 4.39 12.84 13.77
N PHE A 502 5.58 13.27 13.32
CA PHE A 502 5.82 13.59 11.90
C PHE A 502 5.66 12.36 11.00
N LEU A 503 6.23 11.21 11.38
CA LEU A 503 6.12 9.96 10.64
C LEU A 503 4.65 9.52 10.53
N ALA A 504 3.89 9.53 11.63
CA ALA A 504 2.47 9.19 11.62
C ALA A 504 1.66 10.08 10.66
N VAL A 505 1.85 11.41 10.71
CA VAL A 505 1.21 12.36 9.77
C VAL A 505 1.66 12.12 8.32
N ALA A 506 2.94 11.79 8.10
CA ALA A 506 3.49 11.49 6.78
C ALA A 506 2.91 10.20 6.19
N VAL A 507 2.71 9.15 7.00
CA VAL A 507 2.02 7.92 6.59
C VAL A 507 0.59 8.23 6.16
N GLU A 508 -0.23 8.84 7.04
CA GLU A 508 -1.62 9.19 6.71
C GLU A 508 -1.73 10.09 5.48
N PHE A 509 -0.77 11.01 5.31
CA PHE A 509 -0.73 11.90 4.16
C PHE A 509 -0.44 11.11 2.88
N HIS A 510 0.48 10.15 2.89
CA HIS A 510 0.87 9.39 1.69
C HIS A 510 -0.15 8.31 1.31
N THR A 511 -0.80 7.66 2.27
CA THR A 511 -1.80 6.60 2.04
C THR A 511 -3.15 7.13 1.58
N GLY A 512 -3.42 8.43 1.77
CA GLY A 512 -4.70 9.05 1.43
C GLY A 512 -5.68 9.19 2.59
N THR A 513 -5.32 8.79 3.81
CA THR A 513 -6.25 8.76 4.96
C THR A 513 -6.34 10.08 5.74
N LEU A 514 -5.29 10.91 5.79
CA LEU A 514 -5.20 12.08 6.70
C LEU A 514 -6.42 13.02 6.70
N PHE A 515 -7.00 13.28 5.52
CA PHE A 515 -8.22 14.08 5.36
C PHE A 515 -9.32 13.29 4.62
N GLY A 516 -9.31 11.96 4.75
CA GLY A 516 -10.17 11.04 4.01
C GLY A 516 -10.17 11.32 2.50
N LEU A 517 -11.36 11.28 1.89
CA LEU A 517 -11.57 11.47 0.45
C LEU A 517 -10.93 12.76 -0.11
N ALA A 518 -10.82 13.83 0.67
CA ALA A 518 -10.16 15.06 0.22
C ALA A 518 -8.66 14.85 -0.03
N ASN A 519 -7.98 14.07 0.83
CA ASN A 519 -6.58 13.70 0.61
C ASN A 519 -6.46 12.72 -0.57
N GLN A 520 -7.35 11.72 -0.66
CA GLN A 520 -7.35 10.77 -1.78
C GLN A 520 -7.47 11.47 -3.14
N VAL A 521 -8.36 12.46 -3.28
CA VAL A 521 -8.53 13.24 -4.53
C VAL A 521 -7.29 14.09 -4.84
N VAL A 522 -6.68 14.74 -3.85
CA VAL A 522 -5.44 15.52 -4.04
C VAL A 522 -4.30 14.62 -4.53
N LEU A 523 -4.10 13.47 -3.90
CA LEU A 523 -3.07 12.50 -4.29
C LEU A 523 -3.35 11.88 -5.66
N ALA A 524 -4.60 11.57 -6.00
CA ALA A 524 -4.98 11.08 -7.32
C ALA A 524 -4.66 12.10 -8.42
N VAL A 525 -4.97 13.38 -8.20
CA VAL A 525 -4.60 14.47 -9.12
C VAL A 525 -3.08 14.64 -9.23
N LEU A 526 -2.34 14.52 -8.12
CA LEU A 526 -0.87 14.53 -8.13
C LEU A 526 -0.27 13.34 -8.86
N ALA A 527 -0.82 12.13 -8.70
CA ALA A 527 -0.36 10.91 -9.36
C ALA A 527 -0.60 10.95 -10.87
N VAL A 528 -1.81 11.34 -11.32
CA VAL A 528 -2.13 11.54 -12.75
C VAL A 528 -1.28 12.67 -13.33
N GLY A 529 -1.14 13.79 -12.62
CA GLY A 529 -0.30 14.91 -13.04
C GLY A 529 1.16 14.52 -13.19
N LEU A 530 1.72 13.78 -12.23
CA LEU A 530 3.10 13.31 -12.25
C LEU A 530 3.32 12.26 -13.36
N PHE A 531 2.38 11.34 -13.58
CA PHE A 531 2.39 10.41 -14.70
C PHE A 531 2.49 11.16 -16.04
N VAL A 532 1.63 12.16 -16.26
CA VAL A 532 1.66 13.00 -17.47
C VAL A 532 2.97 13.80 -17.56
N LEU A 533 3.46 14.37 -16.46
CA LEU A 533 4.71 15.12 -16.43
C LEU A 533 5.93 14.26 -16.84
N VAL A 534 6.02 13.05 -16.29
CA VAL A 534 7.08 12.08 -16.57
C VAL A 534 6.95 11.51 -17.98
N ALA A 535 5.74 11.15 -18.41
CA ALA A 535 5.47 10.69 -19.77
C ALA A 535 5.83 11.77 -20.82
N LEU A 536 5.53 13.05 -20.57
CA LEU A 536 5.97 14.17 -21.41
C LEU A 536 7.50 14.30 -21.46
N GLY A 537 8.18 14.12 -20.32
CA GLY A 537 9.65 14.16 -20.24
C GLY A 537 10.32 13.01 -21.02
N TYR A 538 9.81 11.78 -20.85
CA TYR A 538 10.27 10.60 -21.57
C TYR A 538 9.96 10.70 -23.08
N ARG A 539 8.78 11.21 -23.44
CA ARG A 539 8.40 11.49 -24.84
C ARG A 539 9.28 12.59 -25.47
N MET A 540 9.65 13.63 -24.72
CA MET A 540 10.62 14.64 -25.16
C MET A 540 11.97 14.02 -25.50
N TRP A 541 12.49 13.13 -24.65
CA TRP A 541 13.73 12.39 -24.92
C TRP A 541 13.62 11.49 -26.15
N TRP A 542 12.50 10.79 -26.34
CA TRP A 542 12.28 9.93 -27.51
C TRP A 542 12.20 10.74 -28.83
N VAL A 543 11.53 11.90 -28.83
CA VAL A 543 11.47 12.80 -29.99
C VAL A 543 12.83 13.43 -30.28
N HIS A 544 13.53 13.89 -29.24
CA HIS A 544 14.80 14.59 -29.37
C HIS A 544 15.74 14.19 -28.22
N ASN A 545 16.56 13.18 -28.45
CA ASN A 545 17.64 12.81 -27.56
C ASN A 545 18.86 13.71 -27.84
N PRO A 546 19.22 14.66 -26.94
CA PRO A 546 20.29 15.63 -27.17
C PRO A 546 21.71 15.02 -27.06
N TYR A 547 21.82 13.68 -27.01
CA TYR A 547 23.07 12.93 -27.05
C TYR A 547 23.20 12.01 -28.29
N ARG A 548 22.20 11.98 -29.21
CA ARG A 548 22.32 11.29 -30.51
C ARG A 548 23.41 11.96 -31.36
N GLY A 549 24.29 11.18 -31.99
CA GLY A 549 25.36 11.62 -32.90
C GLY A 549 26.53 12.33 -32.22
N ARG A 550 26.26 13.22 -31.25
CA ARG A 550 27.25 13.74 -30.30
C ARG A 550 26.65 13.68 -28.91
N TRP A 551 27.24 12.86 -28.03
CA TRP A 551 27.07 13.13 -26.60
C TRP A 551 27.65 14.52 -26.33
N ALA A 552 26.80 15.48 -25.94
CA ALA A 552 27.24 16.83 -25.64
C ALA A 552 28.48 16.81 -24.74
N SER A 553 29.50 17.61 -25.08
CA SER A 553 30.68 17.74 -24.22
C SER A 553 30.24 18.27 -22.86
N LEU A 554 30.84 17.68 -21.84
CA LEU A 554 30.68 18.14 -20.47
C LEU A 554 30.98 19.64 -20.38
N PRO A 555 30.16 20.45 -19.69
CA PRO A 555 30.65 21.69 -19.11
C PRO A 555 31.93 21.35 -18.31
N PRO A 556 33.00 22.16 -18.37
CA PRO A 556 34.19 21.92 -17.56
C PRO A 556 33.77 21.67 -16.11
N PRO A 557 34.22 20.58 -15.46
CA PRO A 557 33.60 20.05 -14.25
C PRO A 557 33.30 21.15 -13.24
N VAL A 558 32.01 21.30 -12.88
CA VAL A 558 31.50 22.52 -12.24
C VAL A 558 32.16 22.78 -10.89
N TRP A 559 32.62 21.73 -10.19
CA TRP A 559 33.44 21.85 -8.98
C TRP A 559 34.80 22.57 -9.21
N ARG A 560 35.40 22.49 -10.41
CA ARG A 560 36.59 23.30 -10.79
C ARG A 560 36.27 24.77 -11.12
N GLN A 561 34.99 25.15 -11.10
CA GLN A 561 34.51 26.53 -11.28
C GLN A 561 33.90 27.12 -10.00
N LEU A 562 33.72 26.31 -8.95
CA LEU A 562 33.35 26.78 -7.61
C LEU A 562 34.59 27.32 -6.88
N SER A 563 34.39 28.31 -6.00
CA SER A 563 35.40 28.66 -5.01
C SER A 563 35.49 27.58 -3.93
N TRP A 564 36.63 27.50 -3.24
CA TRP A 564 36.90 26.48 -2.23
C TRP A 564 35.81 26.37 -1.17
N SER A 565 35.30 27.50 -0.65
CA SER A 565 34.23 27.53 0.35
C SER A 565 32.93 26.89 -0.13
N TRP A 566 32.54 27.12 -1.39
CA TRP A 566 31.38 26.47 -2.00
C TRP A 566 31.62 24.99 -2.26
N LEU A 567 32.85 24.58 -2.60
CA LEU A 567 33.21 23.17 -2.77
C LEU A 567 33.12 22.41 -1.44
N VAL A 568 33.66 22.98 -0.36
CA VAL A 568 33.55 22.42 1.00
C VAL A 568 32.09 22.35 1.44
N LEU A 569 31.29 23.39 1.22
CA LEU A 569 29.86 23.40 1.58
C LEU A 569 29.06 22.35 0.79
N VAL A 570 29.32 22.19 -0.51
CA VAL A 570 28.70 21.12 -1.31
C VAL A 570 29.14 19.73 -0.84
N LEU A 571 30.40 19.55 -0.48
CA LEU A 571 30.92 18.25 -0.03
C LEU A 571 30.38 17.89 1.37
N LEU A 572 30.23 18.86 2.28
CA LEU A 572 29.57 18.67 3.57
C LEU A 572 28.06 18.41 3.40
N ALA A 573 27.39 19.10 2.49
CA ALA A 573 25.99 18.83 2.16
C ALA A 573 25.81 17.42 1.58
N VAL A 574 26.73 16.94 0.72
CA VAL A 574 26.75 15.56 0.22
C VAL A 574 27.03 14.56 1.33
N LEU A 575 27.90 14.86 2.29
CA LEU A 575 28.18 14.00 3.45
C LEU A 575 26.93 13.84 4.34
N VAL A 576 26.27 14.95 4.69
CA VAL A 576 25.01 14.93 5.45
C VAL A 576 23.92 14.20 4.66
N LEU A 577 23.79 14.46 3.35
CA LEU A 577 22.82 13.79 2.49
C LEU A 577 23.09 12.29 2.35
N THR A 578 24.36 11.86 2.37
CA THR A 578 24.75 10.44 2.39
C THR A 578 24.43 9.80 3.74
N TRP A 579 24.63 10.52 4.85
CA TRP A 579 24.30 10.02 6.18
C TRP A 579 22.78 9.89 6.40
N VAL A 580 21.98 10.84 5.88
CA VAL A 580 20.50 10.86 6.00
C VAL A 580 19.80 10.01 4.93
N LEU A 581 20.36 9.91 3.72
CA LEU A 581 19.82 9.14 2.59
C LEU A 581 20.94 8.31 1.93
N PRO A 582 21.33 7.14 2.47
CA PRO A 582 22.50 6.40 2.02
C PRO A 582 22.41 5.93 0.55
N VAL A 583 21.23 5.52 0.09
CA VAL A 583 20.99 5.16 -1.33
C VAL A 583 21.22 6.36 -2.25
N LEU A 584 20.83 7.57 -1.84
CA LEU A 584 21.07 8.80 -2.61
C LEU A 584 22.54 9.19 -2.61
N GLY A 585 23.22 9.08 -1.46
CA GLY A 585 24.66 9.34 -1.34
C GLY A 585 25.49 8.40 -2.21
N ALA A 586 25.28 7.10 -2.09
CA ALA A 586 25.98 6.07 -2.87
C ALA A 586 25.74 6.23 -4.38
N SER A 587 24.49 6.47 -4.79
CA SER A 587 24.17 6.68 -6.21
C SER A 587 24.69 8.02 -6.76
N LEU A 588 24.80 9.07 -5.93
CA LEU A 588 25.43 10.33 -6.31
C LEU A 588 26.95 10.20 -6.45
N VAL A 589 27.62 9.41 -5.60
CA VAL A 589 29.03 9.04 -5.78
C VAL A 589 29.22 8.25 -7.08
N LEU A 590 28.40 7.23 -7.33
CA LEU A 590 28.43 6.45 -8.57
C LEU A 590 28.22 7.32 -9.81
N PHE A 591 27.25 8.25 -9.77
CA PHE A 591 27.00 9.23 -10.82
C PHE A 591 28.26 10.05 -11.14
N VAL A 592 28.96 10.56 -10.11
CA VAL A 592 30.19 11.37 -10.28
C VAL A 592 31.34 10.52 -10.84
N LEU A 593 31.49 9.27 -10.41
CA LEU A 593 32.52 8.34 -10.91
C LEU A 593 32.30 7.99 -12.39
N VAL A 594 31.09 7.58 -12.76
CA VAL A 594 30.71 7.27 -14.15
C VAL A 594 30.87 8.51 -15.04
N ASP A 595 30.47 9.69 -14.56
CA ASP A 595 30.66 10.95 -15.28
C ASP A 595 32.14 11.28 -15.52
N GLY A 596 32.96 11.12 -14.49
CA GLY A 596 34.41 11.30 -14.56
C GLY A 596 35.06 10.37 -15.60
N ALA A 597 34.71 9.08 -15.58
CA ALA A 597 35.21 8.09 -16.53
C ALA A 597 34.80 8.40 -17.98
N ILE A 598 33.54 8.79 -18.21
CA ILE A 598 33.05 9.20 -19.52
C ILE A 598 33.80 10.45 -20.02
N ASN A 599 34.20 11.36 -19.13
CA ASN A 599 34.97 12.54 -19.49
C ASN A 599 36.42 12.22 -19.88
N THR A 600 37.13 11.41 -19.07
CA THR A 600 38.54 11.08 -19.31
C THR A 600 38.73 10.29 -20.61
N VAL A 601 37.83 9.34 -20.92
CA VAL A 601 37.84 8.60 -22.19
C VAL A 601 37.65 9.55 -23.38
N ARG A 602 36.75 10.55 -23.29
CA ARG A 602 36.57 11.54 -24.36
C ARG A 602 37.76 12.46 -24.53
N LEU A 603 38.37 12.93 -23.43
CA LEU A 603 39.56 13.78 -23.49
C LEU A 603 40.71 13.04 -24.18
N ARG A 604 40.97 11.77 -23.81
CA ARG A 604 41.96 10.92 -24.47
C ARG A 604 41.70 10.72 -25.97
N ARG A 605 40.44 10.50 -26.37
CA ARG A 605 40.06 10.39 -27.80
C ARG A 605 40.22 11.72 -28.54
N ALA A 606 39.91 12.85 -27.91
CA ALA A 606 40.05 14.17 -28.51
C ALA A 606 41.52 14.60 -28.68
N THR A 607 42.43 14.15 -27.80
CA THR A 607 43.87 14.36 -27.98
C THR A 607 44.48 13.43 -29.02
N ALA A 608 43.95 12.21 -29.20
CA ALA A 608 44.40 11.30 -30.25
C ALA A 608 43.99 11.80 -31.65
N MET A 609 42.72 12.18 -31.83
CA MET A 609 42.15 12.71 -33.09
C MET A 609 42.58 14.17 -33.43
N GLY A 610 43.67 14.66 -32.83
CA GLY A 610 44.18 16.01 -33.00
C GLY A 610 45.71 16.11 -32.87
N GLY A 611 46.39 14.96 -32.99
CA GLY A 611 47.84 14.84 -33.18
C GLY A 611 48.22 14.26 -34.54
N GLU A 612 47.22 14.07 -35.42
CA GLU A 612 47.32 13.88 -36.87
C GLU A 612 46.94 15.21 -37.56
#